data_AF-A0A524FH96-F1
#
_entry.id   AF-A0A524FH96-F1
#
_cell.length_a   1.000
_cell.length_b   1.000
_cell.length_c   1.000
_cell.angle_alpha   90.00
_cell.angle_beta   90.00
_cell.angle_gamma   90.00
#
_symmetry.space_group_name_H-M   'P 1'
#
loop_
_entity.id
_entity.type
_entity.pdbx_description
1 polymer ?
#
loop_
_entity_poly.entity_id
_entity_poly.type
_entity_poly.pdbx_seq_one_letter_code
_entity_poly.pdbx_strand_id
1 'polypeptide(L)' 'MAKKAAGAKAEALFVKSKVREYIKSKGCNTSGDVIDGASLNDAIIDVLDKAISRAKANGRKTVQEKDL' A
#
# COMPACT_ATOMS: atom_id res chain seq x y z
N MET A 1 6.63 5.83 -29.93
CA MET A 1 5.23 5.73 -29.46
C MET A 1 5.10 4.51 -28.55
N ALA A 2 5.55 4.59 -27.29
CA ALA A 2 5.39 3.48 -26.32
C ALA A 2 4.20 3.79 -25.42
N LYS A 3 3.19 2.93 -25.53
CA LYS A 3 1.86 3.03 -24.93
C LYS A 3 1.96 3.19 -23.41
N LYS A 4 1.77 4.43 -22.92
CA LYS A 4 1.52 4.71 -21.51
C LYS A 4 0.18 4.07 -21.18
N ALA A 5 0.22 2.84 -20.66
CA ALA A 5 -0.95 2.24 -20.05
C ALA A 5 -1.39 3.22 -18.96
N ALA A 6 -2.56 3.83 -19.17
CA ALA A 6 -3.24 4.58 -18.15
C ALA A 6 -3.50 3.58 -17.03
N GLY A 7 -2.57 3.55 -16.05
CA GLY A 7 -2.64 2.66 -14.92
C GLY A 7 -3.99 2.89 -14.28
N ALA A 8 -4.80 1.82 -14.24
CA ALA A 8 -5.90 1.75 -13.30
C ALA A 8 -5.30 2.18 -11.97
N LYS A 9 -5.69 3.36 -11.47
CA LYS A 9 -5.27 3.80 -10.15
C LYS A 9 -5.74 2.71 -9.22
N ALA A 10 -4.82 1.84 -8.78
CA ALA A 10 -5.14 0.81 -7.84
C ALA A 10 -5.84 1.51 -6.68
N GLU A 11 -7.05 1.06 -6.35
CA GLU A 11 -7.81 1.68 -5.28
C GLU A 11 -6.94 1.72 -4.03
N ALA A 12 -6.94 2.86 -3.35
CA ALA A 12 -6.13 3.04 -2.17
C ALA A 12 -6.56 2.00 -1.12
N LEU A 13 -5.65 1.12 -0.71
CA LEU A 13 -5.88 0.12 0.33
C LEU A 13 -5.90 0.73 1.75
N PHE A 14 -5.90 2.06 1.84
CA PHE A 14 -5.82 2.81 3.08
C PHE A 14 -6.85 3.95 3.13
N VAL A 15 -7.24 4.31 4.35
CA VAL A 15 -8.14 5.44 4.58
C VAL A 15 -7.33 6.72 4.62
N LYS A 16 -7.53 7.58 3.62
CA LYS A 16 -6.81 8.85 3.45
C LYS A 16 -6.81 9.75 4.69
N SER A 17 -7.94 9.86 5.38
CA SER A 17 -8.06 10.68 6.60
C SER A 17 -7.17 10.16 7.73
N LYS A 18 -7.16 8.84 7.97
CA LYS A 18 -6.34 8.20 9.01
C LYS A 18 -4.85 8.42 8.78
N VAL A 19 -4.39 8.35 7.53
CA VAL A 19 -2.98 8.59 7.18
C VAL A 19 -2.60 10.04 7.46
N ARG A 20 -3.43 11.00 7.07
CA ARG A 20 -3.18 12.43 7.34
C ARG A 20 -3.16 12.73 8.84
N GLU A 21 -4.12 12.19 9.59
CA GLU A 21 -4.19 12.34 11.05
C GLU A 21 -2.95 11.75 11.73
N TYR A 22 -2.50 10.57 11.29
CA TYR A 22 -1.28 9.96 11.82
C TYR A 22 -0.05 10.83 11.56
N ILE A 23 0.15 11.30 10.33
CA ILE A 23 1.30 12.17 9.98
C ILE A 23 1.24 13.49 10.76
N LYS A 24 0.05 14.09 10.87
CA LYS A 24 -0.17 15.31 11.66
C LYS A 24 0.12 15.11 13.15
N SER A 25 -0.24 13.95 13.71
CA SER A 25 0.08 13.60 15.10
C SER A 25 1.58 13.51 15.38
N LYS A 26 2.40 13.33 14.33
CA LYS A 26 3.86 13.33 14.38
C LYS A 26 4.49 14.72 14.13
N GLY A 27 3.67 15.77 14.02
CA GLY A 27 4.13 17.14 13.80
C GLY A 27 4.48 17.46 12.34
N CYS A 28 4.13 16.58 11.41
CA CYS A 28 4.41 16.76 9.99
C CYS A 28 3.14 17.12 9.21
N ASN A 29 3.29 17.92 8.15
CA ASN A 29 2.24 18.12 7.16
C ASN A 29 2.30 17.02 6.10
N THR A 30 1.15 16.67 5.52
CA THR A 30 1.05 15.68 4.44
C THR A 30 0.76 16.39 3.13
N SER A 31 1.60 16.19 2.10
CA SER A 31 1.28 16.67 0.74
C SER A 31 0.17 15.81 0.12
N GLY A 32 -0.60 16.40 -0.80
CA GLY A 32 -1.61 15.67 -1.57
C GLY A 32 -1.01 14.46 -2.30
N ASP A 33 0.20 14.62 -2.84
CA ASP A 33 0.89 13.57 -3.61
C ASP A 33 1.20 12.31 -2.81
N VAL A 34 1.39 12.40 -1.48
CA VAL A 34 1.59 11.21 -0.62
C VAL A 34 0.31 10.36 -0.54
N ILE A 35 -0.86 11.01 -0.62
CA ILE A 35 -2.17 10.39 -0.40
C ILE A 35 -2.85 10.02 -1.73
N ASP A 36 -2.67 10.87 -2.75
CA ASP A 36 -3.29 10.74 -4.07
C ASP A 36 -2.34 10.09 -5.10
N GLY A 37 -1.05 9.97 -4.75
CA GLY A 37 -0.05 9.23 -5.53
C GLY A 37 -0.10 7.72 -5.30
N ALA A 38 0.57 6.98 -6.19
CA ALA A 38 0.61 5.52 -6.16
C ALA A 38 1.61 4.96 -5.12
N SER A 39 2.67 5.71 -4.80
CA SER A 39 3.82 5.19 -4.03
C SER A 39 3.45 4.60 -2.67
N LEU A 40 2.53 5.23 -1.94
CA LEU A 40 2.08 4.69 -0.65
C LEU A 40 1.26 3.40 -0.82
N ASN A 41 0.40 3.36 -1.85
CA ASN A 41 -0.40 2.18 -2.14
C ASN A 41 0.49 1.02 -2.62
N ASP A 42 1.45 1.31 -3.49
CA ASP A 42 2.40 0.33 -4.01
C ASP A 42 3.26 -0.27 -2.90
N ALA A 43 3.68 0.53 -1.92
CA ALA A 43 4.40 0.04 -0.74
C ALA A 43 3.54 -0.92 0.10
N ILE A 44 2.25 -0.63 0.28
CA ILE A 44 1.33 -1.52 1.00
C ILE A 44 1.13 -2.82 0.22
N ILE A 45 0.95 -2.73 -1.11
CA ILE A 45 0.79 -3.90 -1.98
C ILE A 45 2.03 -4.78 -1.92
N ASP A 46 3.24 -4.22 -2.01
CA ASP A 46 4.50 -4.98 -1.96
C ASP A 46 4.66 -5.74 -0.63
N VAL A 47 4.30 -5.11 0.51
CA VAL A 47 4.29 -5.78 1.81
C VAL A 47 3.29 -6.93 1.83
N LEU A 48 2.07 -6.71 1.31
CA LEU A 48 1.03 -7.75 1.26
C LEU A 48 1.42 -8.90 0.31
N ASP A 49 2.00 -8.61 -0.84
CA ASP A 49 2.44 -9.62 -1.81
C ASP A 49 3.56 -10.50 -1.24
N LYS A 50 4.50 -9.90 -0.50
CA LYS A 50 5.53 -10.64 0.24
C LYS A 50 4.90 -11.56 1.30
N ALA A 51 3.93 -11.05 2.05
CA ALA A 51 3.23 -11.85 3.05
C ALA A 51 2.41 -13.00 2.43
N ILE A 52 1.71 -12.73 1.33
CA ILE A 52 0.99 -13.76 0.57
C ILE A 52 1.96 -14.81 0.02
N SER A 53 3.12 -14.38 -0.50
CA SER A 53 4.15 -15.29 -1.00
C SER A 53 4.67 -16.22 0.10
N ARG A 54 4.98 -15.68 1.29
CA ARG A 54 5.41 -16.48 2.46
C ARG A 54 4.32 -17.42 2.95
N ALA A 55 3.06 -16.98 2.97
CA ALA A 55 1.93 -17.83 3.35
C ALA A 55 1.78 -19.01 2.37
N LYS A 56 1.83 -18.74 1.06
CA LYS A 56 1.77 -19.75 -0.01
C LYS A 56 2.95 -20.72 0.04
N ALA A 57 4.17 -20.21 0.27
CA ALA A 57 5.37 -21.04 0.41
C ALA A 57 5.26 -22.02 1.58
N ASN A 58 4.52 -21.64 2.63
CA ASN A 58 4.20 -22.49 3.77
C ASN A 58 2.94 -23.35 3.58
N GLY A 59 2.39 -23.44 2.36
CA GLY A 59 1.18 -24.21 2.05
C GLY A 59 -0.11 -23.64 2.64
N ARG A 60 -0.09 -22.41 3.15
CA ARG A 60 -1.24 -21.76 3.78
C ARG A 60 -1.96 -20.84 2.81
N LYS A 61 -3.29 -20.84 2.89
CA LYS A 61 -4.17 -19.87 2.21
C LYS A 61 -4.46 -18.64 3.06
N THR A 62 -4.18 -18.72 4.36
CA THR A 62 -4.37 -17.64 5.32
C THR A 62 -3.04 -16.94 5.58
N VAL A 63 -2.97 -15.65 5.22
CA VAL A 63 -1.88 -14.76 5.62
C VAL A 63 -1.98 -14.52 7.12
N GLN A 64 -0.90 -14.75 7.84
CA GLN A 64 -0.80 -14.56 9.28
C GLN A 64 0.17 -13.42 9.59
N GLU A 65 0.16 -12.92 10.81
CA GLU A 65 1.06 -11.84 11.24
C GLU A 65 2.53 -12.18 11.03
N LYS A 66 2.92 -13.46 11.20
CA LYS A 66 4.27 -13.95 10.92
C LYS A 66 4.70 -13.91 9.44
N ASP A 67 3.76 -13.66 8.54
CA ASP A 67 4.05 -13.53 7.11
C ASP A 67 4.36 -12.09 6.70
N LEU A 68 3.92 -11.09 7.47
CA LEU A 68 4.23 -9.68 7.21
C LEU A 68 5.73 -9.39 7.38
#